data_AF-A0A1I2ZUH1-F1
#
_entry.id   AF-A0A1I2ZUH1-F1
#
_cell.length_a   1.000
_cell.length_b   1.000
_cell.length_c   1.000
_cell.angle_alpha   90.00
_cell.angle_beta   90.00
_cell.angle_gamma   90.00
#
_symmetry.space_group_name_H-M   'P 1'
#
loop_
_entity.id
_entity.type
_entity.pdbx_description
1 polymer ?
#
loop_
_entity_poly.entity_id
_entity_poly.type
_entity_poly.pdbx_seq_one_letter_code
_entity_poly.pdbx_strand_id
1 'polypeptide(L)' 'AGVSAVPMAARVVHSMGTEANPQNYLLMHAMGPNVAGVIGTAVAAGAFIAAIL' A
#
# COMPACT_ATOMS: atom_id res chain seq x y z
N ALA A 1 2.14 0.09 4.34
CA ALA A 1 1.05 0.55 3.46
C ALA A 1 1.06 -0.10 2.07
N GLY A 2 2.10 -0.85 1.68
CA GLY A 2 2.23 -1.43 0.33
C GLY A 2 1.35 -2.63 -0.01
N VAL A 3 0.40 -2.99 0.85
CA VAL A 3 -0.65 -3.96 0.51
C VAL A 3 -1.67 -3.23 -0.38
N SER A 4 -2.10 -3.86 -1.47
CA SER A 4 -2.98 -3.28 -2.51
C SER A 4 -4.41 -2.92 -2.05
N ALA A 5 -4.68 -2.93 -0.75
CA ALA A 5 -5.95 -2.55 -0.15
C ALA A 5 -6.08 -1.02 -0.06
N VAL A 6 -6.39 -0.37 -1.19
CA VAL A 6 -6.63 1.08 -1.28
C VAL A 6 -8.06 1.42 -0.79
N PRO A 7 -8.26 2.45 0.05
CA PRO A 7 -7.27 3.24 0.79
C PRO A 7 -6.94 2.67 2.19
N MET A 8 -7.55 1.54 2.56
CA MET A 8 -7.56 1.03 3.93
C MET A 8 -6.16 0.75 4.50
N ALA A 9 -5.23 0.19 3.73
CA ALA A 9 -3.87 -0.07 4.20
C ALA A 9 -3.07 1.21 4.52
N ALA A 10 -3.42 2.35 3.91
CA ALA A 10 -2.83 3.65 4.26
C ALA A 10 -3.47 4.23 5.52
N ARG A 11 -4.78 4.04 5.70
CA ARG A 11 -5.51 4.46 6.91
C ARG A 11 -5.07 3.71 8.16
N VAL A 12 -4.89 2.39 8.08
CA VAL A 12 -4.39 1.59 9.22
C VAL A 12 -2.99 2.06 9.64
N VAL A 13 -2.09 2.28 8.69
CA VAL A 13 -0.75 2.82 8.97
C VAL A 13 -0.82 4.21 9.60
N HIS A 14 -1.76 5.05 9.15
CA HIS A 14 -1.97 6.35 9.79
C HIS A 14 -2.46 6.22 11.22
N SER A 15 -3.46 5.37 11.50
CA SER A 15 -3.94 5.14 12.87
C SER A 15 -2.83 4.67 13.81
N MET A 16 -2.07 3.65 13.40
CA MET A 16 -0.93 3.14 14.17
C MET A 16 0.16 4.21 14.35
N GLY A 17 0.39 5.04 13.33
CA GLY A 17 1.34 6.14 13.38
C GLY A 17 0.93 7.23 14.38
N THR A 18 -0.36 7.57 14.43
CA THR A 18 -0.93 8.52 15.37
C THR A 18 -0.92 8.00 16.80
N GLU A 19 -1.14 6.69 17.00
CA GLU A 19 -1.02 6.04 18.32
C GLU A 19 0.42 6.10 18.86
N ALA A 20 1.42 5.90 17.99
CA ALA A 20 2.83 5.97 18.38
C ALA A 20 3.32 7.43 18.55
N ASN A 21 2.85 8.35 17.71
CA ASN A 21 3.14 9.77 17.78
C ASN A 21 1.96 10.59 17.23
N PRO A 22 1.20 11.31 18.08
CA PRO A 22 0.04 12.09 17.66
C PRO A 22 0.31 13.20 16.64
N GLN A 23 1.57 13.66 16.51
CA GLN A 23 1.95 14.68 15.54
C GLN A 23 2.35 14.09 14.17
N ASN A 24 2.28 12.77 13.99
CA ASN A 24 2.76 12.09 12.80
C ASN A 24 1.62 11.81 11.79
N TYR A 25 1.59 12.58 10.70
CA TYR A 25 0.55 12.51 9.68
C TYR A 25 0.99 11.67 8.47
N LEU A 26 0.86 10.35 8.62
CA LEU A 26 1.36 9.41 7.61
C LEU A 26 0.41 9.19 6.43
N LEU A 27 -0.87 9.58 6.48
CA LEU A 27 -1.85 9.21 5.46
C LEU A 27 -1.41 9.61 4.04
N MET A 28 -1.01 10.86 3.83
CA MET A 28 -0.62 11.36 2.51
C MET A 28 0.67 10.71 1.98
N HIS A 29 1.60 10.35 2.87
CA HIS A 29 2.83 9.66 2.49
C HIS A 29 2.58 8.16 2.23
N ALA A 30 1.73 7.53 3.04
CA ALA A 30 1.39 6.11 2.97
C ALA A 30 0.54 5.73 1.75
N MET A 31 -0.15 6.70 1.12
CA MET A 31 -0.90 6.48 -0.11
C MET A 31 0.00 6.10 -1.30
N GLY A 32 1.21 6.65 -1.39
CA GLY A 32 2.16 6.31 -2.47
C GLY A 32 2.48 4.81 -2.51
N PRO A 33 3.00 4.22 -1.41
CA PRO A 33 3.23 2.78 -1.33
C PRO A 33 1.96 1.94 -1.53
N ASN A 34 0.79 2.40 -1.07
CA ASN A 34 -0.47 1.67 -1.25
C ASN A 34 -0.86 1.52 -2.72
N VAL A 35 -0.76 2.62 -3.50
CA VAL A 35 -0.97 2.58 -4.95
C VAL A 35 0.10 1.76 -5.65
N ALA A 36 1.36 1.86 -5.22
CA ALA A 36 2.44 1.02 -5.74
C ALA A 36 2.17 -0.47 -5.51
N GLY A 37 1.52 -0.84 -4.40
CA GLY A 37 1.08 -2.21 -4.11
C GLY A 37 0.10 -2.76 -5.16
N VAL A 38 -0.91 -1.97 -5.56
CA VAL A 38 -1.86 -2.36 -6.62
C VAL A 38 -1.14 -2.58 -7.95
N ILE A 39 -0.29 -1.64 -8.35
CA ILE A 39 0.48 -1.73 -9.60
C ILE A 39 1.42 -2.94 -9.55
N GLY A 40 2.13 -3.15 -8.44
CA GLY A 40 3.01 -4.28 -8.22
C GLY A 40 2.26 -5.61 -8.35
N THR A 41 1.05 -5.73 -7.80
CA THR A 41 0.24 -6.94 -7.95
C THR A 41 -0.19 -7.19 -9.40
N ALA A 42 -0.53 -6.14 -10.16
CA ALA A 42 -0.86 -6.29 -11.57
C ALA A 42 0.35 -6.74 -12.40
N VAL A 43 1.53 -6.16 -12.15
CA VAL A 43 2.79 -6.54 -12.80
C VAL A 43 3.16 -7.98 -12.45
N ALA A 44 3.09 -8.36 -11.17
CA ALA A 44 3.36 -9.71 -10.73
C ALA A 44 2.41 -10.73 -11.39
N ALA A 45 1.11 -10.44 -11.40
CA ALA A 45 0.13 -11.29 -12.09
C ALA A 45 0.43 -11.44 -13.59
N GLY A 46 0.76 -10.33 -14.27
CA GLY A 46 1.15 -10.36 -15.68
C GLY A 46 2.41 -11.19 -15.93
N ALA A 47 3.42 -11.06 -15.07
CA ALA A 47 4.64 -11.86 -15.16
C ALA A 47 4.39 -13.35 -14.92
N PHE A 48 3.52 -13.71 -13.96
CA PHE A 48 3.13 -15.09 -13.72
C PHE A 48 2.38 -15.69 -14.91
N ILE A 49 1.44 -14.96 -15.50
CA ILE A 49 0.73 -15.41 -16.71
C ILE A 49 1.73 -15.65 -17.85
N ALA A 50 2.67 -14.72 -18.07
CA ALA A 50 3.69 -14.84 -19.10
C ALA A 50 4.72 -15.96 -18.85
N ALA A 51 4.91 -16.37 -17.59
CA ALA A 51 5.83 -17.45 -17.23
C ALA A 51 5.20 -18.85 -17.32
N ILE A 52 3.87 -18.93 -17.26
CA ILE A 52 3.12 -20.20 -17.30
C ILE A 52 2.58 -20.51 -18.71
N LEU A 53 2.31 -19.49 -19.52
CA LEU A 53 2.03 -19.62 -20.96
C LEU A 53 3.31 -19.88 -21.76
#